data_AF-T0ZAF7-F1
#
_entry.id   AF-T0ZAF7-F1
#
_cell.length_a   1.000
_cell.length_b   1.000
_cell.length_c   1.000
_cell.angle_alpha   90.00
_cell.angle_beta   90.00
_cell.angle_gamma   90.00
#
_symmetry.space_group_name_H-M   'P 1'
#
loop_
_entity.id
_entity.type
_entity.pdbx_description
1 polymer ?
#
loop_
_entity_poly.entity_id
_entity_poly.type
_entity_poly.pdbx_seq_one_letter_code
_entity_poly.pdbx_strand_id
1 'polypeptide(L)'
;MLGWGVGGIEAEAVMLGEPYFLGRPQVVGVELVGSLPEGATATDLVLTVTHRLRQKGVVDRFVEFVGPGVSELAVPDRATISNMCPEYGATSALFPIDEPVLTYLRGTGRPEALVRRVEAYARRLGLWGARPADSVDFDDRLTIDLGRVVPTIAGPKNPEESIALPEVPASFRAAMTAYRAGHPAPAPPNGGRPYPSDDTLQAVGAPRPAPGAAGPTPSPKPRS
;
A
#
# COMPACT_ATOMS: atom_id res chain seq x y z
N MET A 1 -1.29 5.61 -16.55
CA MET A 1 -2.32 6.68 -16.51
C MET A 1 -1.74 7.81 -15.69
N LEU A 2 -1.88 9.05 -16.12
CA LEU A 2 -1.47 10.21 -15.33
C LEU A 2 -2.70 10.84 -14.67
N GLY A 3 -2.67 11.02 -13.36
CA GLY A 3 -3.77 11.59 -12.58
C GLY A 3 -3.39 11.78 -11.13
N TRP A 4 -4.11 12.66 -10.43
CA TRP A 4 -3.87 13.02 -9.04
C TRP A 4 -5.15 13.61 -8.41
N GLY A 5 -5.14 13.78 -7.09
CA GLY A 5 -6.23 14.43 -6.36
C GLY A 5 -6.19 15.95 -6.55
N VAL A 6 -7.36 16.55 -6.80
CA VAL A 6 -7.53 18.00 -6.93
C VAL A 6 -8.65 18.48 -6.00
N GLY A 7 -8.71 19.78 -5.74
CA GLY A 7 -9.82 20.39 -5.01
C GLY A 7 -11.12 20.36 -5.83
N GLY A 8 -12.25 20.54 -5.15
CA GLY A 8 -13.57 20.48 -5.77
C GLY A 8 -13.79 21.57 -6.83
N ILE A 9 -13.27 22.78 -6.60
CA ILE A 9 -13.38 23.90 -7.52
C ILE A 9 -12.61 23.62 -8.82
N GLU A 10 -11.39 23.10 -8.71
CA GLU A 10 -10.59 22.72 -9.88
C GLU A 10 -11.26 21.58 -10.66
N ALA A 11 -11.86 20.60 -9.96
CA ALA A 11 -12.61 19.53 -10.60
C ALA A 11 -13.83 20.07 -11.36
N GLU A 12 -14.62 20.95 -10.76
CA GLU A 12 -15.78 21.59 -11.39
C GLU A 12 -15.39 22.41 -12.63
N ALA A 13 -14.30 23.17 -12.55
CA ALA A 13 -13.77 23.93 -13.69
C ALA A 13 -13.43 23.00 -14.87
N VAL A 14 -12.70 21.91 -14.62
CA VAL A 14 -12.37 20.92 -15.66
C VAL A 14 -13.62 20.25 -16.24
N MET A 15 -14.64 20.00 -15.40
CA MET A 15 -15.94 19.48 -15.87
C MET A 15 -16.68 20.46 -16.79
N LEU A 16 -16.47 21.77 -16.62
CA LEU A 16 -17.00 22.82 -17.50
C LEU A 16 -16.15 23.04 -18.75
N GLY A 17 -15.06 22.28 -18.92
CA GLY A 17 -14.16 22.37 -20.07
C GLY A 17 -13.03 23.38 -19.89
N GLU A 18 -12.87 23.96 -18.70
CA GLU A 18 -11.74 24.83 -18.41
C GLU A 18 -10.44 24.00 -18.28
N PRO A 19 -9.30 24.51 -18.77
CA PRO A 19 -8.03 23.84 -18.61
C PRO A 19 -7.57 23.82 -17.16
N TYR A 20 -6.95 22.71 -16.74
CA TYR A 20 -6.25 22.65 -15.45
C TYR A 20 -4.88 23.32 -15.57
N PHE A 21 -4.61 24.33 -14.74
CA PHE A 21 -3.34 25.03 -14.73
C PHE A 21 -2.38 24.41 -13.70
N LEU A 22 -1.23 23.95 -14.19
CA LEU A 22 -0.15 23.40 -13.38
C LEU A 22 1.16 24.07 -13.79
N GLY A 23 1.96 24.53 -12.82
CA GLY A 23 3.35 24.92 -13.09
C GLY A 23 4.16 23.75 -13.64
N ARG A 24 5.26 23.99 -14.35
CA ARG A 24 6.11 22.88 -14.85
C ARG A 24 6.54 21.99 -13.67
N PRO A 25 6.08 20.73 -13.58
CA PRO A 25 6.43 19.89 -12.45
C PRO A 25 7.91 19.50 -12.56
N GLN A 26 8.56 19.38 -11.40
CA GLN A 26 9.83 18.67 -11.31
C GLN A 26 9.55 17.17 -11.31
N VAL A 27 10.38 16.40 -12.00
CA VAL A 27 10.23 14.94 -12.12
C VAL A 27 11.43 14.23 -11.48
N VAL A 28 11.13 13.35 -10.53
CA VAL A 28 12.11 12.46 -9.90
C VAL A 28 12.05 11.10 -10.57
N GLY A 29 13.16 10.68 -11.18
CA GLY A 29 13.31 9.35 -11.76
C GLY A 29 13.63 8.33 -10.67
N VAL A 30 12.76 7.33 -10.50
CA VAL A 30 12.94 6.25 -9.54
C VAL A 30 13.33 4.99 -10.28
N GLU A 31 14.60 4.65 -10.23
CA GLU A 31 15.13 3.46 -10.86
C GLU A 31 14.95 2.25 -9.93
N LEU A 32 14.16 1.28 -10.37
CA LEU A 32 14.02 -0.02 -9.71
C LEU A 32 15.02 -1.00 -10.30
N VAL A 33 15.89 -1.56 -9.45
CA VAL A 33 16.89 -2.56 -9.84
C VAL A 33 16.75 -3.82 -8.98
N GLY A 34 17.32 -4.93 -9.47
CA GLY A 34 17.21 -6.22 -8.79
C GLY A 34 15.80 -6.81 -8.89
N SER A 35 15.54 -7.81 -8.05
CA SER A 35 14.25 -8.50 -7.94
C SER A 35 13.85 -8.63 -6.48
N LEU A 36 12.56 -8.72 -6.21
CA LEU A 36 12.06 -8.97 -4.86
C LEU A 36 12.58 -10.33 -4.36
N PRO A 37 13.09 -10.41 -3.12
CA PRO A 37 13.51 -11.69 -2.55
C PRO A 37 12.29 -12.59 -2.30
N GLU A 38 12.55 -13.90 -2.27
CA GLU A 38 11.52 -14.89 -1.96
C GLU A 38 10.90 -14.60 -0.59
N GLY A 39 9.57 -14.65 -0.52
CA GLY A 39 8.81 -14.35 0.70
C GLY A 39 8.56 -12.86 0.96
N ALA A 40 9.13 -11.93 0.18
CA ALA A 40 8.73 -10.53 0.23
C ALA A 40 7.32 -10.35 -0.33
N THR A 41 6.50 -9.58 0.37
CA THR A 41 5.12 -9.31 -0.03
C THR A 41 4.99 -7.99 -0.77
N ALA A 42 3.85 -7.80 -1.47
CA ALA A 42 3.49 -6.51 -2.07
C ALA A 42 3.47 -5.38 -1.03
N THR A 43 3.04 -5.67 0.21
CA THR A 43 3.04 -4.71 1.31
C THR A 43 4.45 -4.27 1.67
N ASP A 44 5.40 -5.21 1.77
CA ASP A 44 6.80 -4.90 2.09
C ASP A 44 7.44 -4.00 1.03
N LEU A 45 7.17 -4.31 -0.25
CA LEU A 45 7.59 -3.48 -1.37
C LEU A 45 7.04 -2.06 -1.24
N VAL A 46 5.73 -1.92 -1.10
CA VAL A 46 5.02 -0.64 -1.08
C VAL A 46 5.50 0.23 0.09
N LEU A 47 5.62 -0.35 1.28
CA LEU A 47 6.10 0.36 2.48
C LEU A 47 7.56 0.78 2.32
N THR A 48 8.41 -0.10 1.77
CA THR A 48 9.81 0.21 1.51
C THR A 48 9.94 1.37 0.53
N VAL A 49 9.26 1.30 -0.62
CA VAL A 49 9.29 2.36 -1.65
C VAL A 49 8.77 3.69 -1.08
N THR A 50 7.63 3.66 -0.39
CA THR A 50 7.04 4.85 0.27
C THR A 50 8.01 5.49 1.25
N HIS A 51 8.65 4.69 2.10
CA HIS A 51 9.62 5.18 3.07
C HIS A 51 10.83 5.85 2.39
N ARG A 52 11.36 5.22 1.33
CA ARG A 52 12.50 5.74 0.55
C ARG A 52 12.16 7.04 -0.16
N LEU A 53 10.96 7.16 -0.74
CA LEU A 53 10.48 8.38 -1.39
C LEU A 53 10.28 9.52 -0.39
N ARG A 54 9.72 9.20 0.79
CA ARG A 54 9.57 10.17 1.87
C ARG A 54 10.92 10.69 2.37
N GLN A 55 11.91 9.81 2.53
CA GLN A 55 13.28 10.20 2.88
C GLN A 55 13.95 11.06 1.81
N LYS A 56 13.69 10.76 0.52
CA LYS A 56 14.22 11.53 -0.61
C LYS A 56 13.63 12.95 -0.68
N GLY A 57 12.40 13.15 -0.18
CA GLY A 57 11.73 14.44 -0.19
C GLY A 57 11.19 14.80 -1.57
N VAL A 58 10.13 14.10 -1.99
CA VAL A 58 9.50 14.27 -3.32
C VAL A 58 8.23 15.12 -3.28
N VAL A 59 8.11 16.01 -2.29
CA VAL A 59 6.93 16.86 -2.09
C VAL A 59 6.70 17.76 -3.30
N ASP A 60 5.45 17.80 -3.81
CA ASP A 60 5.02 18.58 -4.99
C ASP A 60 5.78 18.23 -6.28
N ARG A 61 6.38 17.04 -6.34
CA ARG A 61 7.07 16.52 -7.53
C ARG A 61 6.31 15.36 -8.14
N PHE A 62 6.59 15.13 -9.42
CA PHE A 62 6.16 13.94 -10.11
C PHE A 62 7.22 12.86 -9.89
N VAL A 63 6.78 11.63 -9.73
CA VAL A 63 7.65 10.46 -9.63
C VAL A 63 7.44 9.62 -10.88
N GLU A 64 8.51 9.27 -11.59
CA GLU A 64 8.43 8.35 -12.73
C GLU A 64 9.31 7.13 -12.44
N PHE A 65 8.71 5.94 -12.49
CA PHE A 65 9.41 4.68 -12.26
C PHE A 65 10.05 4.16 -13.54
N VAL A 66 11.33 3.84 -13.46
CA VAL A 66 12.19 3.40 -14.57
C VAL A 66 13.06 2.21 -14.14
N GLY A 67 13.82 1.66 -15.07
CA GLY A 67 14.74 0.56 -14.80
C GLY A 67 14.13 -0.84 -14.90
N PRO A 68 14.99 -1.87 -14.87
CA PRO A 68 14.61 -3.25 -15.17
C PRO A 68 13.62 -3.84 -14.15
N GLY A 69 13.69 -3.43 -12.89
CA GLY A 69 12.84 -3.94 -11.82
C GLY A 69 11.36 -3.58 -11.97
N VAL A 70 11.02 -2.59 -12.82
CA VAL A 70 9.63 -2.20 -13.08
C VAL A 70 8.83 -3.32 -13.74
N SER A 71 9.45 -4.01 -14.72
CA SER A 71 8.77 -5.07 -15.48
C SER A 71 8.47 -6.32 -14.66
N GLU A 72 9.18 -6.51 -13.54
CA GLU A 72 8.94 -7.59 -12.59
C GLU A 72 7.70 -7.35 -11.71
N LEU A 73 7.24 -6.10 -11.58
CA LEU A 73 6.11 -5.76 -10.71
C LEU A 73 4.77 -6.03 -11.40
N ALA A 74 3.84 -6.64 -10.67
CA ALA A 74 2.46 -6.77 -11.12
C ALA A 74 1.76 -5.41 -11.12
N VAL A 75 0.78 -5.22 -12.00
CA VAL A 75 0.02 -3.97 -12.10
C VAL A 75 -0.67 -3.56 -10.78
N PRO A 76 -1.24 -4.48 -9.97
CA PRO A 76 -1.76 -4.14 -8.65
C PRO A 76 -0.71 -3.54 -7.70
N ASP A 77 0.52 -4.04 -7.73
CA ASP A 77 1.60 -3.53 -6.87
C ASP A 77 2.00 -2.12 -7.29
N ARG A 78 2.14 -1.90 -8.60
CA ARG A 78 2.37 -0.57 -9.19
C ARG A 78 1.27 0.41 -8.80
N ALA A 79 0.01 -0.01 -8.92
CA ALA A 79 -1.14 0.80 -8.54
C ALA A 79 -1.14 1.13 -7.05
N THR A 80 -0.72 0.19 -6.19
CA THR A 80 -0.63 0.41 -4.75
C THR A 80 0.45 1.43 -4.40
N ILE A 81 1.62 1.33 -5.02
CA ILE A 81 2.70 2.33 -4.89
C ILE A 81 2.22 3.71 -5.36
N SER A 82 1.55 3.78 -6.52
CA SER A 82 1.04 5.05 -7.05
C SER A 82 -0.07 5.65 -6.20
N ASN A 83 -0.95 4.82 -5.61
CA ASN A 83 -2.02 5.29 -4.73
C ASN A 83 -1.46 5.96 -3.47
N MET A 84 -0.31 5.49 -2.97
CA MET A 84 0.35 6.06 -1.80
C MET A 84 1.07 7.41 -2.03
N CYS A 85 0.83 8.09 -3.17
CA CYS A 85 1.38 9.42 -3.44
C CYS A 85 1.23 10.41 -2.28
N PRO A 86 0.05 10.56 -1.66
CA PRO A 86 -0.15 11.46 -0.53
C PRO A 86 0.79 11.18 0.65
N GLU A 87 1.16 9.92 0.89
CA GLU A 87 1.97 9.48 2.02
C GLU A 87 3.45 9.85 1.88
N TYR A 88 3.97 9.95 0.66
CA TYR A 88 5.33 10.44 0.37
C TYR A 88 5.37 11.85 -0.23
N GLY A 89 4.22 12.50 -0.40
CA GLY A 89 4.07 13.90 -0.78
C GLY A 89 4.17 14.20 -2.28
N ALA A 90 4.32 13.18 -3.13
CA ALA A 90 4.34 13.40 -4.58
C ALA A 90 2.96 13.83 -5.10
N THR A 91 2.94 14.62 -6.16
CA THR A 91 1.69 14.95 -6.86
C THR A 91 1.14 13.74 -7.59
N SER A 92 2.00 13.00 -8.29
CA SER A 92 1.62 11.81 -9.04
C SER A 92 2.82 10.88 -9.21
N ALA A 93 2.55 9.58 -9.32
CA ALA A 93 3.54 8.54 -9.51
C ALA A 93 3.18 7.68 -10.72
N LEU A 94 4.05 7.70 -11.72
CA LEU A 94 3.81 7.10 -13.02
C LEU A 94 4.65 5.85 -13.23
N PHE A 95 3.98 4.77 -13.64
CA PHE A 95 4.60 3.60 -14.23
C PHE A 95 4.37 3.58 -15.75
N PRO A 96 5.32 3.07 -16.53
CA PRO A 96 5.21 2.96 -17.98
C PRO A 96 4.11 1.98 -18.40
N ILE A 97 3.68 2.09 -19.66
CA ILE A 97 2.81 1.09 -20.29
C ILE A 97 3.69 -0.03 -20.84
N ASP A 98 3.50 -1.25 -20.38
CA ASP A 98 4.29 -2.42 -20.79
C ASP A 98 3.41 -3.69 -20.88
N GLU A 99 4.04 -4.85 -21.09
CA GLU A 99 3.32 -6.12 -21.27
C GLU A 99 2.48 -6.53 -20.05
N PRO A 100 2.95 -6.38 -18.80
CA PRO A 100 2.09 -6.53 -17.61
C PRO A 100 0.82 -5.69 -17.64
N VAL A 101 0.88 -4.45 -18.15
CA VAL A 101 -0.32 -3.61 -18.34
C VAL A 101 -1.27 -4.22 -19.38
N LEU A 102 -0.76 -4.70 -20.52
CA LEU A 102 -1.62 -5.35 -21.52
C LEU A 102 -2.24 -6.64 -20.99
N THR A 103 -1.47 -7.44 -20.26
CA THR A 103 -1.92 -8.67 -19.59
C THR A 103 -3.04 -8.35 -18.59
N TYR A 104 -2.88 -7.29 -17.78
CA TYR A 104 -3.90 -6.83 -16.86
C TYR A 104 -5.18 -6.36 -17.58
N LEU A 105 -5.06 -5.63 -18.70
CA LEU A 105 -6.23 -5.21 -19.49
C LEU A 105 -6.99 -6.42 -20.04
N ARG A 106 -6.29 -7.44 -20.56
CA ARG A 106 -6.92 -8.70 -21.01
C ARG A 106 -7.60 -9.42 -19.84
N GLY A 107 -6.91 -9.55 -18.70
CA GLY A 107 -7.43 -10.20 -17.50
C GLY A 107 -8.66 -9.52 -16.89
N THR A 108 -8.82 -8.21 -17.11
CA THR A 108 -9.99 -7.43 -16.69
C THR A 108 -11.11 -7.36 -17.75
N GLY A 109 -11.04 -8.19 -18.79
CA GLY A 109 -12.09 -8.35 -19.80
C GLY A 109 -12.15 -7.23 -20.83
N ARG A 110 -11.08 -6.43 -20.99
CA ARG A 110 -11.04 -5.41 -22.04
C ARG A 110 -10.96 -6.08 -23.43
N PRO A 111 -11.70 -5.59 -24.44
CA PRO A 111 -11.67 -6.19 -25.77
C PRO A 111 -10.27 -6.19 -26.38
N GLU A 112 -9.90 -7.27 -27.06
CA GLU A 112 -8.57 -7.41 -27.68
C GLU A 112 -8.25 -6.27 -28.67
N ALA A 113 -9.26 -5.76 -29.39
CA ALA A 113 -9.11 -4.59 -30.26
C ALA A 113 -8.68 -3.32 -29.50
N LEU A 114 -9.13 -3.15 -28.24
CA LEU A 114 -8.70 -2.05 -27.37
C LEU A 114 -7.26 -2.27 -26.89
N VAL A 115 -6.91 -3.48 -26.47
CA VAL A 115 -5.55 -3.82 -25.99
C VAL A 115 -4.51 -3.56 -27.07
N ARG A 116 -4.76 -4.01 -28.31
CA ARG A 116 -3.88 -3.74 -29.46
C ARG A 116 -3.75 -2.25 -29.76
N ARG A 117 -4.85 -1.49 -29.62
CA ARG A 117 -4.82 -0.04 -29.81
C ARG A 117 -3.95 0.65 -28.76
N VAL A 118 -4.07 0.24 -27.49
CA VAL A 118 -3.24 0.76 -26.39
C VAL A 118 -1.76 0.50 -26.68
N GLU A 119 -1.40 -0.72 -27.08
CA GLU A 119 -0.01 -1.05 -27.44
C GLU A 119 0.50 -0.21 -28.61
N ALA A 120 -0.23 -0.19 -29.72
CA ALA A 120 0.18 0.53 -30.93
C ALA A 120 0.34 2.03 -30.66
N TYR A 121 -0.56 2.60 -29.86
CA TYR A 121 -0.50 3.99 -29.44
C TYR A 121 0.70 4.27 -28.54
N ALA A 122 0.90 3.45 -27.50
CA ALA A 122 2.02 3.59 -26.57
C ALA A 122 3.38 3.49 -27.29
N ARG A 123 3.53 2.55 -28.22
CA ARG A 123 4.74 2.41 -29.04
C ARG A 123 4.96 3.62 -29.94
N ARG A 124 3.92 4.09 -30.62
CA ARG A 124 4.02 5.24 -31.54
C ARG A 124 4.44 6.52 -30.82
N LEU A 125 4.03 6.70 -29.57
CA LEU A 125 4.37 7.88 -28.76
C LEU A 125 5.64 7.72 -27.91
N GLY A 126 6.32 6.57 -27.97
CA GLY A 126 7.50 6.32 -27.14
C GLY A 126 7.18 6.19 -25.64
N LEU A 127 5.96 5.74 -25.30
CA LEU A 127 5.48 5.50 -23.93
C LEU A 127 5.57 4.02 -23.53
N TRP A 128 6.11 3.17 -24.41
CA TRP A 128 6.17 1.72 -24.24
C TRP A 128 7.42 1.28 -23.48
N GLY A 129 7.20 0.48 -22.43
CA GLY A 129 8.24 -0.18 -21.65
C GLY A 129 8.91 0.73 -20.62
N ALA A 130 9.53 0.11 -19.63
CA ALA A 130 10.41 0.82 -18.70
C ALA A 130 11.64 1.32 -19.44
N ARG A 131 11.90 2.61 -19.30
CA ARG A 131 13.07 3.26 -19.87
C ARG A 131 14.32 2.94 -19.03
N PRO A 132 15.50 2.83 -19.65
CA PRO A 132 16.75 2.89 -18.92
C PRO A 132 16.85 4.20 -18.13
N ALA A 133 17.39 4.17 -16.91
CA ALA A 133 17.43 5.36 -16.05
C ALA A 133 18.27 6.51 -16.63
N ASP A 134 19.23 6.19 -17.49
CA ASP A 134 20.10 7.13 -18.21
C ASP A 134 19.46 7.71 -19.48
N SER A 135 18.36 7.14 -19.97
CA SER A 135 17.70 7.57 -21.21
C SER A 135 16.78 8.80 -21.07
N VAL A 136 16.56 9.29 -19.85
CA VAL A 136 15.69 10.43 -19.56
C VAL A 136 16.38 11.39 -18.59
N ASP A 137 16.34 12.68 -18.92
CA ASP A 137 16.83 13.75 -18.04
C ASP A 137 15.77 14.08 -16.99
N PHE A 138 15.96 13.54 -15.79
CA PHE A 138 15.14 13.84 -14.60
C PHE A 138 15.73 14.99 -13.80
N ASP A 139 14.89 15.79 -13.14
CA ASP A 139 15.35 16.87 -12.25
C ASP A 139 16.09 16.30 -11.01
N ASP A 140 15.76 15.09 -10.59
CA ASP A 140 16.46 14.33 -9.56
C ASP A 140 16.30 12.82 -9.79
N ARG A 141 17.15 11.99 -9.16
CA ARG A 141 17.14 10.53 -9.28
C ARG A 141 17.22 9.83 -7.93
N LEU A 142 16.59 8.65 -7.86
CA LEU A 142 16.64 7.74 -6.73
C LEU A 142 16.71 6.30 -7.26
N THR A 143 17.73 5.54 -6.86
CA THR A 143 17.79 4.10 -7.15
C THR A 143 17.28 3.31 -5.93
N ILE A 144 16.37 2.37 -6.17
CA ILE A 144 15.83 1.43 -5.18
C ILE A 144 16.17 0.01 -5.63
N ASP A 145 16.94 -0.68 -4.79
CA ASP A 145 17.28 -2.09 -4.97
C ASP A 145 16.19 -2.96 -4.35
N LEU A 146 15.40 -3.62 -5.20
CA LEU A 146 14.32 -4.51 -4.79
C LEU A 146 14.82 -5.72 -3.98
N GLY A 147 16.08 -6.12 -4.17
CA GLY A 147 16.71 -7.21 -3.41
C GLY A 147 16.97 -6.86 -1.94
N ARG A 148 16.89 -5.57 -1.59
CA ARG A 148 17.02 -5.08 -0.20
C ARG A 148 15.69 -4.92 0.51
N VAL A 149 14.57 -5.20 -0.16
CA VAL A 149 13.27 -5.23 0.49
C VAL A 149 13.27 -6.41 1.45
N VAL A 150 13.10 -6.13 2.74
CA VAL A 150 13.05 -7.16 3.77
C VAL A 150 11.59 -7.43 4.11
N PRO A 151 11.15 -8.70 4.16
CA PRO A 151 9.81 -9.01 4.64
C PRO A 151 9.61 -8.46 6.06
N THR A 152 8.45 -7.88 6.34
CA THR A 152 8.13 -7.27 7.63
C THR A 152 6.88 -7.86 8.26
N ILE A 153 6.84 -7.85 9.60
CA ILE A 153 5.67 -8.24 10.40
C ILE A 153 5.32 -7.09 11.33
N ALA A 154 4.02 -6.86 11.50
CA ALA A 154 3.48 -5.91 12.47
C ALA A 154 3.35 -6.56 13.87
N GLY A 155 3.69 -5.82 14.93
CA GLY A 155 3.57 -6.24 16.33
C GLY A 155 4.89 -6.20 17.10
N PRO A 156 5.01 -6.89 18.25
CA PRO A 156 4.05 -7.82 18.85
C PRO A 156 2.91 -7.15 19.65
N LYS A 157 2.99 -5.84 19.92
CA LYS A 157 2.00 -5.14 20.76
C LYS A 157 1.07 -4.25 19.94
N ASN A 158 1.64 -3.46 19.03
CA ASN A 158 0.87 -2.49 18.28
C ASN A 158 0.97 -2.76 16.76
N PRO A 159 -0.12 -2.59 15.99
CA PRO A 159 -0.11 -2.78 14.54
C PRO A 159 0.87 -1.88 13.77
N GLU A 160 1.20 -0.72 14.33
CA GLU A 160 2.15 0.25 13.75
C GLU A 160 3.63 -0.11 13.99
N GLU A 161 3.92 -1.08 14.87
CA GLU A 161 5.28 -1.58 15.09
C GLU A 161 5.67 -2.52 13.95
N SER A 162 6.48 -2.05 12.99
CA SER A 162 7.04 -2.90 11.92
C SER A 162 8.39 -3.47 12.35
N ILE A 163 8.53 -4.79 12.27
CA ILE A 163 9.77 -5.52 12.54
C ILE A 163 10.18 -6.29 11.30
N ALA A 164 11.45 -6.19 10.91
CA ALA A 164 12.01 -7.00 9.85
C ALA A 164 11.95 -8.49 10.24
N LEU A 165 11.49 -9.37 9.34
CA LEU A 165 11.32 -10.80 9.61
C LEU A 165 12.56 -11.48 10.24
N PRO A 166 13.81 -11.17 9.84
CA PRO A 166 15.01 -11.70 10.48
C PRO A 166 15.18 -11.29 11.96
N GLU A 167 14.59 -10.16 12.37
CA GLU A 167 14.69 -9.61 13.73
C GLU A 167 13.57 -10.12 14.65
N VAL A 168 12.54 -10.75 14.10
CA VAL A 168 11.39 -11.26 14.86
C VAL A 168 11.79 -12.17 16.03
N PRO A 169 12.73 -13.14 15.89
CA PRO A 169 13.14 -13.98 17.02
C PRO A 169 13.76 -13.20 18.17
N ALA A 170 14.53 -12.15 17.87
CA ALA A 170 15.14 -11.30 18.88
C ALA A 170 14.09 -10.40 19.56
N SER A 171 13.24 -9.76 18.75
CA SER A 171 12.15 -8.91 19.25
C SER A 171 11.16 -9.69 20.13
N PHE A 172 10.76 -10.89 19.71
CA PHE A 172 9.88 -11.76 20.49
C PHE A 172 10.48 -12.13 21.85
N ARG A 173 11.76 -12.51 21.90
CA ARG A 173 12.45 -12.82 23.18
C ARG A 173 12.49 -11.61 24.10
N ALA A 174 12.78 -10.43 23.58
CA ALA A 174 12.77 -9.19 24.35
C ALA A 174 11.37 -8.88 24.90
N ALA A 175 10.34 -9.01 24.07
CA ALA A 175 8.95 -8.81 24.46
C ALA A 175 8.50 -9.81 25.55
N MET A 176 8.88 -11.10 25.43
CA MET A 176 8.57 -12.13 26.41
C MET A 176 9.28 -11.91 27.75
N THR A 177 10.54 -11.46 27.74
CA THR A 177 11.25 -11.08 28.97
C THR A 177 10.58 -9.89 29.66
N ALA A 178 10.18 -8.87 28.90
CA ALA A 178 9.45 -7.72 29.44
C ALA A 178 8.07 -8.11 30.02
N TYR A 179 7.35 -9.01 29.34
CA TYR A 179 6.07 -9.56 29.80
C TYR A 179 6.22 -10.33 31.12
N ARG A 180 7.21 -11.21 31.20
CA ARG A 180 7.51 -12.00 32.42
C ARG A 180 7.99 -11.15 33.60
N ALA A 181 8.59 -10.00 33.34
CA ALA A 181 9.01 -9.04 34.36
C ALA A 181 7.86 -8.21 34.98
N GLY A 182 6.60 -8.46 34.60
CA GLY A 182 5.44 -7.87 35.26
C GLY A 182 5.04 -6.48 34.77
N HIS A 183 5.46 -6.07 33.56
CA HIS A 183 4.97 -4.83 32.96
C HIS A 183 3.56 -5.04 32.41
N PRO A 184 2.51 -4.39 32.95
CA PRO A 184 1.16 -4.57 32.46
C PRO A 184 1.04 -4.09 31.02
N ALA A 185 0.22 -4.79 30.22
CA ALA A 185 -0.11 -4.34 28.88
C ALA A 185 -0.74 -2.93 28.95
N PRO A 186 -0.30 -1.95 28.14
CA PRO A 186 -1.03 -0.69 28.04
C PRO A 186 -2.45 -0.98 27.55
N ALA A 187 -3.44 -0.31 28.15
CA ALA A 187 -4.83 -0.45 27.76
C ALA A 187 -4.99 -0.13 26.27
N PRO A 188 -5.80 -0.90 25.51
CA PRO A 188 -6.03 -0.59 24.10
C PRO A 188 -6.62 0.82 23.97
N PRO A 189 -6.23 1.60 22.95
CA PRO A 189 -6.61 3.01 22.82
C PRO A 189 -8.13 3.26 22.74
N ASN A 190 -8.94 2.22 22.51
CA ASN A 190 -10.40 2.31 22.37
C ASN A 190 -11.20 1.64 23.51
N GLY A 191 -10.61 1.37 24.68
CA GLY A 191 -11.35 0.78 25.80
C GLY A 191 -11.93 -0.61 25.52
N GLY A 192 -11.38 -1.31 24.52
CA GLY A 192 -11.70 -2.71 24.26
C GLY A 192 -11.36 -3.55 25.48
N ARG A 193 -12.25 -4.47 25.85
CA ARG A 193 -12.02 -5.38 26.98
C ARG A 193 -10.66 -6.08 26.79
N PRO A 194 -9.84 -6.21 27.85
CA PRO A 194 -8.61 -6.98 27.78
C PRO A 194 -8.90 -8.38 27.23
N TYR A 195 -8.03 -8.89 26.37
CA TYR A 195 -8.05 -10.30 26.01
C TYR A 195 -7.97 -11.13 27.30
N PRO A 196 -8.86 -12.13 27.48
CA PRO A 196 -8.87 -12.88 28.71
C PRO A 196 -7.57 -13.69 28.81
N SER A 197 -7.02 -13.77 30.02
CA SER A 197 -5.81 -14.53 30.31
C SER A 197 -6.01 -16.03 30.03
N ASP A 198 -4.89 -16.73 29.82
CA ASP A 198 -4.81 -18.15 29.41
C ASP A 198 -5.68 -19.12 30.24
N ASP A 199 -6.05 -18.77 31.48
CA ASP A 199 -6.96 -19.56 32.31
C ASP A 199 -8.38 -19.73 31.73
N THR A 200 -8.75 -18.94 30.71
CA THR A 200 -10.08 -19.02 30.07
C THR A 200 -10.11 -19.85 28.79
N LEU A 201 -8.95 -20.20 28.21
CA LEU A 201 -8.88 -21.00 26.97
C LEU A 201 -9.25 -22.48 27.20
N GLN A 202 -9.25 -22.96 28.45
CA GLN A 202 -9.68 -24.32 28.78
C GLN A 202 -11.20 -24.52 28.75
N ALA A 203 -12.01 -23.45 28.61
CA ALA A 203 -13.47 -23.53 28.68
C ALA A 203 -14.19 -23.62 27.31
N VAL A 204 -13.47 -23.71 26.19
CA VAL A 204 -14.08 -23.73 24.83
C VAL A 204 -14.54 -25.15 24.41
N GLY A 205 -14.46 -26.15 25.29
CA GLY A 205 -14.78 -27.55 25.01
C GLY A 205 -16.14 -28.08 25.49
N ALA A 206 -16.98 -27.28 26.16
CA ALA A 206 -18.25 -27.78 26.69
C ALA A 206 -19.40 -27.67 25.65
N PRO A 207 -20.21 -28.74 25.44
CA PRO A 207 -21.31 -28.70 24.48
C PRO A 207 -22.40 -27.72 24.92
N ARG A 208 -22.90 -26.94 23.96
CA ARG A 208 -23.93 -25.91 24.15
C ARG A 208 -25.25 -26.55 24.60
N PRO A 209 -25.91 -26.08 25.67
CA PRO A 209 -27.23 -26.60 26.04
C PRO A 209 -28.30 -26.13 25.06
N ALA A 210 -29.30 -27.00 24.82
CA ALA A 210 -30.41 -26.81 23.88
C ALA A 210 -31.30 -25.61 24.28
N PRO A 211 -32.02 -24.97 23.32
CA PRO A 211 -32.78 -23.76 23.59
C PRO A 211 -34.08 -24.11 24.32
N GLY A 212 -34.24 -23.60 25.55
CA GLY A 212 -35.43 -23.78 26.38
C GLY A 212 -35.91 -22.47 27.00
N ALA A 213 -37.17 -22.15 26.70
CA ALA A 213 -38.14 -21.27 27.39
C ALA A 213 -37.81 -19.77 27.59
N ALA A 214 -38.59 -18.94 26.89
CA ALA A 214 -38.69 -17.51 27.06
C ALA A 214 -39.19 -17.13 28.47
N GLY A 215 -38.45 -16.25 29.15
CA GLY A 215 -38.90 -15.55 30.35
C GLY A 215 -39.76 -14.32 30.01
N PRO A 216 -40.60 -13.83 30.95
CA PRO A 216 -41.69 -12.92 30.64
C PRO A 216 -41.21 -11.48 30.37
N THR A 217 -41.81 -10.86 29.35
CA THR A 217 -41.68 -9.45 28.97
C THR A 217 -42.14 -8.49 30.08
N PRO A 218 -41.41 -7.41 30.37
CA PRO A 218 -41.86 -6.38 31.31
C PRO A 218 -42.84 -5.39 30.65
N SER A 219 -43.94 -5.09 31.35
CA SER A 219 -44.99 -4.15 30.95
C SER A 219 -44.50 -2.69 30.84
N PRO A 220 -45.07 -1.86 29.93
CA PRO A 220 -44.65 -0.48 29.73
C PRO A 220 -45.25 0.47 30.78
N LYS A 221 -44.46 1.44 31.24
CA LYS A 221 -44.89 2.55 32.11
C LYS A 221 -45.67 3.62 31.33
N PRO A 222 -46.67 4.28 31.94
CA PRO A 222 -47.44 5.35 31.29
C PRO A 222 -46.62 6.65 31.21
N ARG A 223 -46.84 7.41 30.13
CA ARG A 223 -46.26 8.75 29.92
C ARG A 223 -47.09 9.79 30.69
N SER A 224 -46.41 10.73 31.32
CA SER A 224 -46.90 12.05 31.72
C SER A 224 -46.10 13.10 30.95
#